data_AF-X1IWR0-F1
#
_entry.id   AF-X1IWR0-F1
#
_cell.length_a   1.000
_cell.length_b   1.000
_cell.length_c   1.000
_cell.angle_alpha   90.00
_cell.angle_beta   90.00
_cell.angle_gamma   90.00
#
_symmetry.space_group_name_H-M   'P 1'
#
loop_
_entity.id
_entity.type
_entity.pdbx_description
1 polymer ?
#
loop_
_entity_poly.entity_id
_entity_poly.type
_entity_poly.pdbx_seq_one_letter_code
_entity_poly.pdbx_strand_id
1 'polypeptide(L)'
;AQGDECCSRHAIYSACTYNDPMGIIGSHDSYCRSIRGRLAELMTQDCFHFMRPEVPEHEYSFDTDFVSGLDEYTDEGRPIRSRLTVTMYFEGEQREFVHRWQTQGTWDIPSNSGTTWNGHGNKLRNRYKEGPYIIEIMERFEKKPVDCQVTPDKEELNAGEVIDIELTDFRDVFGESSREFNRIIVHAYAGEIMNGEECNIGPDYKVFRVNDGAITVKYKAPYDCEEPEDRITVYSSCDILPLSRIPMNETQIYERLVEKTLDIKCYDAN
;
A
#
# COMPACT_ATOMS: atom_id res chain seq x y z
N ALA A 1 7.45 10.96 -17.62
CA ALA A 1 6.73 9.72 -17.96
C ALA A 1 5.35 9.84 -17.33
N GLN A 2 4.31 10.02 -18.15
CA GLN A 2 2.92 9.85 -17.73
C GLN A 2 2.60 8.39 -18.02
N GLY A 3 2.57 7.56 -17.00
CA GLY A 3 2.41 6.12 -17.14
C GLY A 3 2.07 5.55 -15.78
N ASP A 4 0.82 5.10 -15.68
CA ASP A 4 0.12 4.51 -14.54
C ASP A 4 -0.54 5.52 -13.59
N GLU A 5 -1.86 5.64 -13.70
CA GLU A 5 -2.78 6.42 -12.82
C GLU A 5 -2.84 5.90 -11.38
N CYS A 6 -2.00 4.93 -11.02
CA CYS A 6 -2.06 4.24 -9.74
C CYS A 6 -0.72 3.59 -9.37
N CYS A 7 -0.55 3.31 -8.08
CA CYS A 7 0.58 2.54 -7.60
C CYS A 7 0.39 1.05 -7.93
N SER A 8 1.11 0.55 -8.94
CA SER A 8 1.08 -0.88 -9.26
C SER A 8 1.60 -1.72 -8.09
N ARG A 9 0.95 -2.85 -7.84
CA ARG A 9 1.30 -3.82 -6.81
C ARG A 9 1.32 -5.22 -7.36
N HIS A 10 2.18 -6.04 -6.78
CA HIS A 10 2.34 -7.43 -7.10
C HIS A 10 1.94 -8.28 -5.89
N ALA A 11 1.24 -9.37 -6.19
CA ALA A 11 0.87 -10.33 -5.18
C ALA A 11 1.20 -11.75 -5.62
N ILE A 12 1.58 -12.60 -4.67
CA ILE A 12 1.79 -14.02 -4.91
C ILE A 12 0.78 -14.89 -4.16
N TYR A 13 0.66 -16.13 -4.61
CA TYR A 13 0.01 -17.18 -3.84
C TYR A 13 1.05 -17.88 -2.98
N SER A 14 0.99 -17.68 -1.66
CA SER A 14 2.04 -18.12 -0.72
C SER A 14 1.73 -19.48 -0.11
N ALA A 15 0.59 -19.61 0.60
CA ALA A 15 0.23 -20.86 1.27
C ALA A 15 -1.13 -21.42 0.86
N CYS A 16 -1.22 -22.74 0.88
CA CYS A 16 -2.42 -23.49 0.56
C CYS A 16 -2.60 -24.63 1.56
N THR A 17 -3.55 -24.47 2.47
CA THR A 17 -3.90 -25.47 3.47
C THR A 17 -5.30 -26.02 3.19
N TYR A 18 -5.49 -27.31 3.43
CA TYR A 18 -6.83 -27.90 3.39
C TYR A 18 -6.95 -29.09 4.34
N ASN A 19 -8.15 -29.25 4.90
CA ASN A 19 -8.58 -30.39 5.69
C ASN A 19 -9.99 -30.77 5.21
N ASP A 20 -10.09 -31.78 4.35
CA ASP A 20 -11.34 -32.13 3.67
C ASP A 20 -11.80 -33.56 3.97
N PRO A 21 -12.24 -33.86 5.21
CA PRO A 21 -12.74 -35.19 5.57
C PRO A 21 -13.99 -35.61 4.78
N MET A 22 -14.73 -34.66 4.20
CA MET A 22 -15.92 -34.94 3.38
C MET A 22 -15.60 -35.24 1.90
N GLY A 23 -14.36 -35.06 1.44
CA GLY A 23 -13.98 -35.27 0.03
C GLY A 23 -14.72 -34.34 -0.94
N ILE A 24 -15.03 -33.11 -0.52
CA ILE A 24 -15.65 -32.07 -1.37
C ILE A 24 -14.65 -31.60 -2.45
N ILE A 25 -13.38 -31.62 -2.11
CA ILE A 25 -12.23 -31.32 -2.93
C ILE A 25 -11.64 -32.65 -3.44
N GLY A 26 -11.06 -32.61 -4.65
CA GLY A 26 -10.23 -33.71 -5.15
C GLY A 26 -8.90 -33.82 -4.40
N SER A 27 -7.77 -33.68 -5.11
CA SER A 27 -6.45 -33.67 -4.47
C SER A 27 -6.06 -32.27 -3.98
N HIS A 28 -5.16 -32.22 -2.99
CA HIS A 28 -4.49 -30.99 -2.52
C HIS A 28 -3.96 -30.15 -3.69
N ASP A 29 -3.17 -30.77 -4.56
CA ASP A 29 -2.61 -30.16 -5.76
C ASP A 29 -3.67 -29.55 -6.68
N SER A 30 -4.78 -30.27 -6.88
CA SER A 30 -5.88 -29.80 -7.73
C SER A 30 -6.55 -28.57 -7.12
N TYR A 31 -6.75 -28.56 -5.81
CA TYR A 31 -7.28 -27.41 -5.08
C TYR A 31 -6.35 -26.21 -5.17
N CYS A 32 -5.08 -26.36 -4.81
CA CYS A 32 -4.13 -25.25 -4.77
C CYS A 32 -3.94 -24.62 -6.15
N ARG A 33 -3.87 -25.43 -7.22
CA ARG A 33 -3.82 -24.90 -8.59
C ARG A 33 -5.13 -24.23 -8.99
N SER A 34 -6.27 -24.81 -8.64
CA SER A 34 -7.59 -24.26 -8.97
C SER A 34 -7.84 -22.91 -8.29
N ILE A 35 -7.57 -22.80 -6.98
CA ILE A 35 -7.80 -21.57 -6.24
C ILE A 35 -6.82 -20.47 -6.67
N ARG A 36 -5.54 -20.80 -6.91
CA ARG A 36 -4.58 -19.87 -7.48
C ARG A 36 -5.05 -19.29 -8.81
N GLY A 37 -5.54 -20.15 -9.72
CA GLY A 37 -6.07 -19.71 -11.00
C GLY A 37 -7.27 -18.77 -10.85
N ARG A 38 -8.19 -19.09 -9.92
CA ARG A 38 -9.35 -18.22 -9.62
C ARG A 38 -8.94 -16.89 -9.02
N LEU A 39 -7.98 -16.86 -8.09
CA LEU A 39 -7.47 -15.61 -7.53
C LEU A 39 -6.79 -14.76 -8.59
N ALA A 40 -5.95 -15.35 -9.44
CA ALA A 40 -5.32 -14.63 -10.53
C ALA A 40 -6.35 -14.03 -11.51
N GLU A 41 -7.39 -14.77 -11.87
CA GLU A 41 -8.49 -14.29 -12.74
C GLU A 41 -9.28 -13.15 -12.10
N LEU A 42 -9.56 -13.23 -10.79
CA LEU A 42 -10.44 -12.28 -10.11
C LEU A 42 -9.72 -11.01 -9.65
N MET A 43 -8.45 -11.13 -9.27
CA MET A 43 -7.72 -10.08 -8.57
C MET A 43 -6.80 -9.30 -9.48
N THR A 44 -6.40 -9.86 -10.63
CA THR A 44 -5.56 -9.12 -11.58
C THR A 44 -6.36 -7.97 -12.19
N GLN A 45 -5.95 -6.75 -11.88
CA GLN A 45 -6.52 -5.49 -12.36
C GLN A 45 -5.36 -4.58 -12.82
N ASP A 46 -5.67 -3.39 -13.31
CA ASP A 46 -4.68 -2.48 -13.90
C ASP A 46 -3.54 -2.13 -12.93
N CYS A 47 -3.82 -2.04 -11.63
CA CYS A 47 -2.87 -1.65 -10.58
C CYS A 47 -2.51 -2.78 -9.61
N PHE A 48 -3.01 -3.99 -9.85
CA PHE A 48 -2.78 -5.13 -8.96
C PHE A 48 -2.57 -6.38 -9.78
N HIS A 49 -1.39 -6.97 -9.69
CA HIS A 49 -0.97 -8.06 -10.55
C HIS A 49 -0.70 -9.30 -9.74
N PHE A 50 -1.39 -10.39 -10.09
CA PHE A 50 -1.16 -11.68 -9.46
C PHE A 50 -0.01 -12.40 -10.16
N MET A 51 1.13 -12.45 -9.51
CA MET A 51 2.39 -12.95 -10.04
C MET A 51 2.58 -14.44 -9.74
N ARG A 52 3.62 -15.01 -10.36
CA ARG A 52 4.08 -16.34 -10.00
C ARG A 52 4.92 -16.27 -8.71
N PRO A 53 4.93 -17.33 -7.88
CA PRO A 53 5.64 -17.35 -6.60
C PRO A 53 7.15 -17.09 -6.73
N GLU A 54 7.72 -17.32 -7.91
CA GLU A 54 9.16 -17.15 -8.14
C GLU A 54 9.59 -15.67 -8.27
N VAL A 55 8.64 -14.72 -8.23
CA VAL A 55 8.94 -13.28 -8.29
C VAL A 55 9.28 -12.77 -6.88
N PRO A 56 10.55 -12.38 -6.63
CA PRO A 56 11.00 -11.99 -5.29
C PRO A 56 10.44 -10.64 -4.84
N GLU A 57 10.06 -9.76 -5.77
CA GLU A 57 9.47 -8.45 -5.51
C GLU A 57 7.95 -8.52 -5.62
N HIS A 58 7.31 -8.46 -4.45
CA HIS A 58 5.87 -8.48 -4.26
C HIS A 58 5.53 -7.85 -2.90
N GLU A 59 4.52 -7.00 -2.90
CA GLU A 59 4.03 -6.30 -1.72
C GLU A 59 3.04 -7.17 -0.96
N TYR A 60 2.32 -8.05 -1.66
CA TYR A 60 1.24 -8.81 -1.06
C TYR A 60 1.38 -10.31 -1.25
N SER A 61 0.79 -11.07 -0.34
CA SER A 61 0.65 -12.51 -0.49
C SER A 61 -0.75 -12.98 -0.09
N PHE A 62 -1.16 -14.09 -0.68
CA PHE A 62 -2.43 -14.74 -0.38
C PHE A 62 -2.21 -16.13 0.20
N ASP A 63 -2.91 -16.40 1.29
CA ASP A 63 -3.05 -17.74 1.86
C ASP A 63 -4.48 -18.21 1.72
N THR A 64 -4.67 -19.49 1.42
CA THR A 64 -5.99 -20.11 1.53
C THR A 64 -6.01 -21.24 2.53
N ASP A 65 -7.16 -21.36 3.18
CA ASP A 65 -7.51 -22.47 4.05
C ASP A 65 -8.90 -23.00 3.66
N PHE A 66 -9.01 -24.32 3.50
CA PHE A 66 -10.28 -24.98 3.30
C PHE A 66 -10.51 -26.07 4.33
N VAL A 67 -11.65 -26.02 5.01
CA VAL A 67 -12.03 -27.05 5.98
C VAL A 67 -13.42 -27.60 5.61
N SER A 68 -13.59 -28.92 5.61
CA SER A 68 -14.90 -29.58 5.57
C SER A 68 -15.14 -30.46 6.79
N GLY A 69 -16.35 -31.00 6.94
CA GLY A 69 -16.76 -31.77 8.11
C GLY A 69 -17.01 -30.91 9.35
N LEU A 70 -17.24 -29.61 9.15
CA LEU A 70 -17.58 -28.71 10.25
C LEU A 70 -18.94 -29.08 10.87
N ASP A 71 -19.07 -28.87 12.17
CA ASP A 71 -20.33 -29.01 12.91
C ASP A 71 -20.68 -27.66 13.54
N GLU A 72 -20.81 -26.66 12.66
CA GLU A 72 -21.12 -25.28 13.03
C GLU A 72 -22.48 -24.88 12.47
N TYR A 73 -23.06 -23.82 13.03
CA TYR A 73 -24.37 -23.30 12.62
C TYR A 73 -24.31 -21.79 12.44
N THR A 74 -25.08 -21.26 11.48
CA THR A 74 -25.34 -19.82 11.39
C THR A 74 -26.23 -19.37 12.55
N ASP A 75 -26.34 -18.05 12.77
CA ASP A 75 -27.27 -17.48 13.75
C ASP A 75 -28.74 -17.84 13.45
N GLU A 76 -29.06 -18.10 12.17
CA GLU A 76 -30.36 -18.60 11.70
C GLU A 76 -30.56 -20.12 11.90
N GLY A 77 -29.59 -20.82 12.48
CA GLY A 77 -29.64 -22.27 12.71
C GLY A 77 -29.35 -23.13 11.48
N ARG A 78 -28.75 -22.58 10.40
CA ARG A 78 -28.40 -23.38 9.21
C ARG A 78 -27.04 -24.05 9.40
N PRO A 79 -26.89 -25.34 9.06
CA PRO A 79 -25.63 -26.05 9.25
C PRO A 79 -24.55 -25.56 8.29
N ILE A 80 -23.38 -25.24 8.83
CA ILE A 80 -22.14 -24.96 8.11
C ILE A 80 -21.28 -26.22 8.17
N ARG A 81 -20.97 -26.77 7.00
CA ARG A 81 -20.26 -28.04 6.83
C ARG A 81 -18.90 -27.88 6.16
N SER A 82 -18.69 -26.77 5.48
CA SER A 82 -17.40 -26.42 4.91
C SER A 82 -17.14 -24.91 4.92
N ARG A 83 -15.87 -24.53 4.88
CA ARG A 83 -15.42 -23.15 4.87
C ARG A 83 -14.21 -23.01 3.96
N LEU A 84 -14.25 -22.02 3.09
CA LEU A 84 -13.07 -21.55 2.34
C LEU A 84 -12.74 -20.15 2.85
N THR A 85 -11.51 -19.97 3.31
CA THR A 85 -10.94 -18.71 3.76
C THR A 85 -9.82 -18.32 2.82
N VAL A 86 -9.85 -17.08 2.34
CA VAL A 86 -8.77 -16.45 1.56
C VAL A 86 -8.30 -15.25 2.37
N THR A 87 -7.02 -15.21 2.71
CA THR A 87 -6.43 -14.10 3.49
C THR A 87 -5.34 -13.43 2.67
N MET A 88 -5.39 -12.10 2.60
CA MET A 88 -4.37 -11.24 2.02
C MET A 88 -3.48 -10.69 3.13
N TYR A 89 -2.17 -10.71 2.88
CA TYR A 89 -1.16 -10.17 3.76
C TYR A 89 -0.27 -9.19 3.01
N PHE A 90 0.25 -8.20 3.73
CA PHE A 90 1.30 -7.31 3.28
C PHE A 90 2.66 -7.84 3.75
N GLU A 91 3.61 -7.94 2.82
CA GLU A 91 4.97 -8.44 3.03
C GLU A 91 5.94 -7.28 3.31
N GLY A 92 5.61 -6.51 4.35
CA GLY A 92 6.41 -5.43 4.90
C GLY A 92 7.59 -5.90 5.75
N GLU A 93 8.02 -5.08 6.72
CA GLU A 93 9.07 -5.48 7.68
C GLU A 93 8.61 -6.68 8.51
N GLN A 94 7.30 -6.72 8.78
CA GLN A 94 6.59 -7.87 9.31
C GLN A 94 5.43 -8.18 8.38
N ARG A 95 5.07 -9.47 8.32
CA ARG A 95 3.90 -9.92 7.59
C ARG A 95 2.64 -9.46 8.31
N GLU A 96 1.87 -8.58 7.68
CA GLU A 96 0.68 -7.96 8.29
C GLU A 96 -0.60 -8.45 7.61
N PHE A 97 -1.65 -8.66 8.41
CA PHE A 97 -2.98 -8.99 7.90
C PHE A 97 -3.61 -7.77 7.21
N VAL A 98 -4.10 -7.94 5.98
CA VAL A 98 -4.75 -6.88 5.21
C VAL A 98 -6.26 -7.11 5.13
N HIS A 99 -6.67 -8.26 4.60
CA HIS A 99 -8.08 -8.55 4.37
C HIS A 99 -8.38 -10.05 4.34
N ARG A 100 -9.64 -10.42 4.63
CA ARG A 100 -10.10 -11.82 4.58
C ARG A 100 -11.44 -11.94 3.87
N TRP A 101 -11.48 -12.80 2.86
CA TRP A 101 -12.73 -13.28 2.27
C TRP A 101 -13.04 -14.67 2.81
N GLN A 102 -14.31 -14.89 3.14
CA GLN A 102 -14.77 -16.18 3.65
C GLN A 102 -16.06 -16.60 2.95
N THR A 103 -16.11 -17.87 2.57
CA THR A 103 -17.33 -18.52 2.09
C THR A 103 -17.64 -19.73 2.95
N GLN A 104 -18.92 -19.94 3.21
CA GLN A 104 -19.42 -21.09 3.96
C GLN A 104 -20.23 -21.99 3.04
N GLY A 105 -20.07 -23.29 3.20
CA GLY A 105 -20.83 -24.31 2.52
C GLY A 105 -21.76 -25.02 3.49
N THR A 106 -22.98 -25.27 3.03
CA THR A 106 -23.96 -26.10 3.71
C THR A 106 -23.95 -27.50 3.10
N TRP A 107 -24.33 -28.52 3.87
CA TRP A 107 -24.60 -29.86 3.38
C TRP A 107 -25.91 -30.36 3.98
N ASP A 108 -26.80 -30.83 3.12
CA ASP A 108 -28.07 -31.42 3.48
C ASP A 108 -27.92 -32.94 3.52
N ILE A 109 -27.97 -33.50 4.73
CA ILE A 109 -27.75 -34.92 5.01
C ILE A 109 -28.82 -35.82 4.34
N PRO A 110 -30.13 -35.49 4.38
CA PRO A 110 -31.18 -36.32 3.77
C PRO A 110 -31.08 -36.43 2.24
N SER A 111 -30.70 -35.35 1.55
CA SER A 111 -30.54 -35.34 0.09
C SER A 111 -29.12 -35.66 -0.38
N ASN A 112 -28.19 -35.83 0.57
CA ASN A 112 -26.75 -35.94 0.33
C ASN A 112 -26.23 -34.90 -0.68
N SER A 113 -26.73 -33.67 -0.57
CA SER A 113 -26.40 -32.58 -1.47
C SER A 113 -25.83 -31.41 -0.68
N GLY A 114 -24.83 -30.74 -1.22
CA GLY A 114 -24.27 -29.58 -0.53
C GLY A 114 -23.34 -28.76 -1.40
N THR A 115 -22.68 -27.80 -0.76
CA THR A 115 -21.82 -26.84 -1.46
C THR A 115 -20.59 -27.55 -2.00
N THR A 116 -20.57 -27.77 -3.31
CA THR A 116 -19.41 -28.33 -4.02
C THR A 116 -18.25 -27.33 -4.04
N TRP A 117 -17.06 -27.79 -4.46
CA TRP A 117 -15.93 -26.90 -4.74
C TRP A 117 -16.31 -25.77 -5.73
N ASN A 118 -17.03 -26.09 -6.79
CA ASN A 118 -17.54 -25.10 -7.73
C ASN A 118 -18.52 -24.11 -7.07
N GLY A 119 -19.35 -24.61 -6.14
CA GLY A 119 -20.20 -23.77 -5.29
C GLY A 119 -19.41 -22.76 -4.47
N HIS A 120 -18.33 -23.19 -3.81
CA HIS A 120 -17.40 -22.29 -3.12
C HIS A 120 -16.76 -21.28 -4.06
N GLY A 121 -16.32 -21.71 -5.26
CA GLY A 121 -15.78 -20.81 -6.27
C GLY A 121 -16.75 -19.73 -6.72
N ASN A 122 -18.03 -20.06 -6.90
CA ASN A 122 -19.07 -19.09 -7.24
C ASN A 122 -19.36 -18.13 -6.08
N LYS A 123 -19.45 -18.64 -4.85
CA LYS A 123 -19.62 -17.80 -3.65
C LYS A 123 -18.44 -16.84 -3.49
N LEU A 124 -17.21 -17.30 -3.73
CA LEU A 124 -16.02 -16.47 -3.62
C LEU A 124 -16.04 -15.36 -4.69
N ARG A 125 -16.37 -15.69 -5.94
CA ARG A 125 -16.56 -14.69 -7.01
C ARG A 125 -17.61 -13.65 -6.62
N ASN A 126 -18.73 -14.05 -6.02
CA ASN A 126 -19.76 -13.11 -5.57
C ASN A 126 -19.23 -12.22 -4.42
N ARG A 127 -18.51 -12.79 -3.44
CA ARG A 127 -17.87 -12.01 -2.37
C ARG A 127 -16.92 -10.93 -2.90
N TYR A 128 -16.19 -11.21 -3.97
CA TYR A 128 -15.35 -10.21 -4.62
C TYR A 128 -16.15 -9.13 -5.35
N LYS A 129 -17.23 -9.50 -6.04
CA LYS A 129 -18.08 -8.56 -6.79
C LYS A 129 -18.90 -7.64 -5.89
N GLU A 130 -19.34 -8.15 -4.75
CA GLU A 130 -20.21 -7.44 -3.80
C GLU A 130 -19.40 -6.73 -2.69
N GLY A 131 -18.12 -7.10 -2.52
CA GLY A 131 -17.23 -6.52 -1.54
C GLY A 131 -16.49 -5.27 -2.04
N PRO A 132 -15.62 -4.68 -1.20
CA PRO A 132 -14.75 -3.60 -1.65
C PRO A 132 -13.81 -4.09 -2.74
N TYR A 133 -13.50 -3.19 -3.68
CA TYR A 133 -12.52 -3.46 -4.73
C TYR A 133 -11.14 -3.66 -4.11
N ILE A 134 -10.29 -4.46 -4.77
CA ILE A 134 -8.93 -4.75 -4.27
C ILE A 134 -8.11 -3.47 -4.07
N ILE A 135 -8.29 -2.49 -4.96
CA ILE A 135 -7.64 -1.18 -4.86
C ILE A 135 -8.08 -0.44 -3.60
N GLU A 136 -9.38 -0.40 -3.29
CA GLU A 136 -9.87 0.24 -2.06
C GLU A 136 -9.32 -0.46 -0.81
N ILE A 137 -9.24 -1.80 -0.82
CA ILE A 137 -8.64 -2.57 0.28
C ILE A 137 -7.18 -2.15 0.50
N MET A 138 -6.42 -2.01 -0.57
CA MET A 138 -5.02 -1.57 -0.51
C MET A 138 -4.89 -0.14 -0.05
N GLU A 139 -5.66 0.80 -0.62
CA GLU A 139 -5.62 2.21 -0.24
C GLU A 139 -5.92 2.40 1.25
N ARG A 140 -6.92 1.67 1.77
CA ARG A 140 -7.26 1.69 3.19
C ARG A 140 -6.18 1.11 4.09
N PHE A 141 -5.40 0.14 3.59
CA PHE A 141 -4.32 -0.48 4.32
C PHE A 141 -3.05 0.37 4.28
N GLU A 142 -2.62 0.78 3.08
CA GLU A 142 -1.40 1.54 2.82
C GLU A 142 -1.50 2.97 3.32
N LYS A 143 -2.71 3.56 3.30
CA LYS A 143 -2.99 4.96 3.68
C LYS A 143 -1.96 5.93 3.09
N LYS A 144 -1.65 5.75 1.80
CA LYS A 144 -0.69 6.58 1.08
C LYS A 144 -1.11 8.06 1.18
N PRO A 145 -0.20 8.97 1.57
CA PRO A 145 -0.55 10.38 1.69
C PRO A 145 -0.96 10.96 0.33
N VAL A 146 -2.00 11.78 0.36
CA VAL A 146 -2.43 12.66 -0.76
C VAL A 146 -2.37 14.14 -0.36
N ASP A 147 -2.20 14.42 0.93
CA ASP A 147 -2.02 15.77 1.47
C ASP A 147 -1.11 15.77 2.70
N CYS A 148 -0.48 16.91 3.00
CA CYS A 148 0.21 17.19 4.26
C CYS A 148 0.34 18.70 4.51
N GLN A 149 0.60 19.07 5.75
CA GLN A 149 0.85 20.45 6.15
C GLN A 149 2.35 20.77 6.14
N VAL A 150 2.71 21.92 5.58
CA VAL A 150 4.09 22.44 5.54
C VAL A 150 4.16 23.72 6.35
N THR A 151 4.90 23.68 7.46
CA THR A 151 5.03 24.82 8.38
C THR A 151 6.50 25.18 8.54
N PRO A 152 7.01 26.19 7.80
CA PRO A 152 8.35 26.71 8.04
C PRO A 152 8.39 27.50 9.36
N ASP A 153 9.52 27.48 10.06
CA ASP A 153 9.74 28.32 11.25
C ASP A 153 9.60 29.83 10.94
N LYS A 154 9.86 30.20 9.70
CA LYS A 154 9.84 31.59 9.20
C LYS A 154 9.55 31.61 7.71
N GLU A 155 8.69 32.53 7.26
CA GLU A 155 8.31 32.65 5.85
C GLU A 155 9.27 33.54 5.04
N GLU A 156 9.91 34.52 5.69
CA GLU A 156 10.88 35.42 5.07
C GLU A 156 12.31 35.11 5.54
N LEU A 157 13.21 34.73 4.65
CA LEU A 157 14.54 34.23 4.95
C LEU A 157 15.61 35.15 4.41
N ASN A 158 16.72 35.31 5.12
CA ASN A 158 17.91 35.93 4.56
C ASN A 158 18.63 34.94 3.65
N ALA A 159 19.34 35.44 2.65
CA ALA A 159 20.21 34.62 1.81
C ALA A 159 21.16 33.73 2.64
N GLY A 160 21.17 32.42 2.37
CA GLY A 160 21.97 31.45 3.12
C GLY A 160 21.48 31.08 4.52
N GLU A 161 20.37 31.64 5.01
CA GLU A 161 19.76 31.30 6.30
C GLU A 161 19.29 29.83 6.31
N VAL A 162 19.51 29.14 7.42
CA VAL A 162 19.07 27.76 7.63
C VAL A 162 17.89 27.77 8.59
N ILE A 163 16.80 27.12 8.21
CA ILE A 163 15.59 26.97 9.03
C ILE A 163 15.14 25.52 9.08
N ASP A 164 14.32 25.21 10.08
CA ASP A 164 13.57 23.97 10.12
C ASP A 164 12.17 24.19 9.51
N ILE A 165 11.69 23.17 8.79
CA ILE A 165 10.37 23.12 8.17
C ILE A 165 9.70 21.84 8.62
N GLU A 166 8.58 21.99 9.32
CA GLU A 166 7.81 20.88 9.84
C GLU A 166 6.79 20.41 8.80
N LEU A 167 6.90 19.13 8.41
CA LEU A 167 5.91 18.43 7.61
C LEU A 167 5.07 17.55 8.54
N THR A 168 3.77 17.82 8.63
CA THR A 168 2.86 17.13 9.56
C THR A 168 1.53 16.84 8.90
N ASP A 169 0.64 16.15 9.63
CA ASP A 169 -0.75 15.92 9.22
C ASP A 169 -0.86 15.23 7.86
N PHE A 170 -0.04 14.21 7.61
CA PHE A 170 -0.12 13.39 6.41
C PHE A 170 -1.46 12.65 6.35
N ARG A 171 -2.30 12.99 5.36
CA ARG A 171 -3.64 12.43 5.17
C ARG A 171 -3.74 11.59 3.91
N ASP A 172 -4.40 10.45 4.01
CA ASP A 172 -4.77 9.62 2.85
C ASP A 172 -6.03 10.14 2.14
N VAL A 173 -6.42 9.47 1.05
CA VAL A 173 -7.61 9.80 0.25
C VAL A 173 -8.93 9.72 1.05
N PHE A 174 -8.93 9.04 2.20
CA PHE A 174 -10.08 8.92 3.10
C PHE A 174 -10.03 9.90 4.28
N GLY A 175 -9.00 10.75 4.36
CA GLY A 175 -8.79 11.70 5.46
C GLY A 175 -8.18 11.08 6.72
N GLU A 176 -7.70 9.85 6.65
CA GLU A 176 -7.05 9.15 7.75
C GLU A 176 -5.55 9.46 7.78
N SER A 177 -4.93 9.33 8.96
CA SER A 177 -3.48 9.49 9.09
C SER A 177 -2.73 8.40 8.33
N SER A 178 -1.72 8.81 7.54
CA SER A 178 -0.90 7.90 6.74
C SER A 178 -0.11 6.88 7.58
N ARG A 179 0.17 5.72 6.97
CA ARG A 179 1.02 4.68 7.58
C ARG A 179 2.48 5.09 7.65
N GLU A 180 3.16 4.57 8.65
CA GLU A 180 4.55 4.81 9.02
C GLU A 180 5.58 4.43 7.95
N PHE A 181 5.27 3.41 7.14
CA PHE A 181 6.17 2.92 6.09
C PHE A 181 6.13 3.75 4.80
N ASN A 182 5.16 4.66 4.65
CA ASN A 182 5.09 5.52 3.49
C ASN A 182 6.33 6.41 3.40
N ARG A 183 6.71 6.72 2.16
CA ARG A 183 7.84 7.59 1.85
C ARG A 183 7.35 8.84 1.14
N ILE A 184 8.04 9.93 1.40
CA ILE A 184 7.87 11.19 0.68
C ILE A 184 9.21 11.65 0.12
N ILE A 185 9.14 12.49 -0.91
CA ILE A 185 10.30 13.13 -1.51
C ILE A 185 10.10 14.64 -1.38
N VAL A 186 11.11 15.33 -0.86
CA VAL A 186 11.12 16.78 -0.71
C VAL A 186 12.14 17.36 -1.68
N HIS A 187 11.74 18.42 -2.39
CA HIS A 187 12.55 19.12 -3.38
C HIS A 187 12.55 20.61 -3.08
N ALA A 188 13.73 21.24 -3.10
CA ALA A 188 13.89 22.69 -3.13
C ALA A 188 14.40 23.10 -4.52
N TYR A 189 13.87 24.17 -5.11
CA TYR A 189 14.22 24.56 -6.48
C TYR A 189 15.53 25.35 -6.56
N ALA A 190 15.76 26.25 -5.61
CA ALA A 190 16.95 27.11 -5.57
C ALA A 190 17.82 26.86 -4.33
N GLY A 191 17.19 26.65 -3.17
CA GLY A 191 17.87 26.34 -1.92
C GLY A 191 18.30 24.87 -1.82
N GLU A 192 18.70 24.47 -0.62
CA GLU A 192 19.24 23.14 -0.36
C GLU A 192 18.52 22.48 0.82
N ILE A 193 18.07 21.23 0.63
CA ILE A 193 17.61 20.39 1.73
C ILE A 193 18.81 19.65 2.32
N MET A 194 19.13 19.94 3.58
CA MET A 194 20.37 19.53 4.24
C MET A 194 20.31 18.19 4.96
N ASN A 195 19.13 17.61 5.14
CA ASN A 195 18.93 16.32 5.81
C ASN A 195 18.01 15.40 4.99
N GLY A 196 17.83 14.17 5.48
CA GLY A 196 17.14 13.11 4.74
C GLY A 196 18.12 12.26 3.93
N GLU A 197 17.58 11.24 3.26
CA GLU A 197 18.37 10.34 2.43
C GLU A 197 18.50 10.90 1.00
N GLU A 198 19.65 10.67 0.36
CA GLU A 198 19.86 11.05 -1.03
C GLU A 198 18.86 10.34 -1.95
N CYS A 199 18.41 11.01 -3.01
CA CYS A 199 17.52 10.43 -4.01
C CYS A 199 18.25 10.27 -5.36
N ASN A 200 18.08 9.13 -6.03
CA ASN A 200 18.68 8.88 -7.34
C ASN A 200 18.12 9.78 -8.47
N ILE A 201 17.00 10.48 -8.21
CA ILE A 201 16.40 11.44 -9.16
C ILE A 201 17.31 12.65 -9.37
N GLY A 202 17.98 13.12 -8.32
CA GLY A 202 18.87 14.27 -8.39
C GLY A 202 19.32 14.75 -7.00
N PRO A 203 20.38 15.57 -6.94
CA PRO A 203 20.96 16.04 -5.68
C PRO A 203 20.02 16.95 -4.86
N ASP A 204 19.06 17.59 -5.53
CA ASP A 204 18.12 18.55 -4.93
C ASP A 204 16.90 17.87 -4.29
N TYR A 205 16.84 16.54 -4.36
CA TYR A 205 15.76 15.71 -3.85
C TYR A 205 16.22 14.91 -2.63
N LYS A 206 15.47 15.00 -1.53
CA LYS A 206 15.71 14.22 -0.31
C LYS A 206 14.50 13.36 0.02
N VAL A 207 14.76 12.15 0.49
CA VAL A 207 13.73 11.15 0.81
C VAL A 207 13.57 11.03 2.32
N PHE A 208 12.32 10.96 2.77
CA PHE A 208 11.96 10.77 4.18
C PHE A 208 10.90 9.69 4.32
N ARG A 209 10.90 8.97 5.45
CA ARG A 209 9.79 8.11 5.88
C ARG A 209 8.83 8.90 6.74
N VAL A 210 7.54 8.62 6.60
CA VAL A 210 6.48 9.25 7.40
C VAL A 210 6.62 8.89 8.88
N ASN A 211 6.98 7.65 9.21
CA ASN A 211 7.17 7.18 10.59
C ASN A 211 5.98 7.51 11.51
N ASP A 212 6.17 8.39 12.49
CA ASP A 212 5.16 8.84 13.45
C ASP A 212 4.26 9.97 12.94
N GLY A 213 4.43 10.40 11.69
CA GLY A 213 3.59 11.40 11.03
C GLY A 213 4.11 12.84 11.15
N ALA A 214 5.33 13.04 11.66
CA ALA A 214 6.00 14.34 11.71
C ALA A 214 7.43 14.24 11.16
N ILE A 215 7.82 15.17 10.29
CA ILE A 215 9.14 15.21 9.67
C ILE A 215 9.68 16.62 9.74
N THR A 216 10.84 16.79 10.38
CA THR A 216 11.61 18.03 10.37
C THR A 216 12.58 18.05 9.19
N VAL A 217 12.37 18.98 8.26
CA VAL A 217 13.25 19.22 7.11
C VAL A 217 14.14 20.42 7.40
N LYS A 218 15.47 20.24 7.29
CA LYS A 218 16.46 21.31 7.40
C LYS A 218 16.68 21.93 6.03
N TYR A 219 16.22 23.16 5.85
CA TYR A 219 16.33 23.88 4.59
C TYR A 219 17.31 25.04 4.72
N LYS A 220 18.12 25.25 3.68
CA LYS A 220 19.02 26.38 3.55
C LYS A 220 18.61 27.22 2.35
N ALA A 221 18.31 28.51 2.60
CA ALA A 221 18.02 29.46 1.55
C ALA A 221 19.20 29.62 0.59
N PRO A 222 18.95 29.84 -0.72
CA PRO A 222 20.01 30.12 -1.67
C PRO A 222 20.76 31.40 -1.30
N TYR A 223 21.99 31.51 -1.77
CA TYR A 223 22.75 32.76 -1.73
C TYR A 223 22.43 33.69 -2.90
N ASP A 224 21.89 33.10 -3.97
CA ASP A 224 21.54 33.84 -5.18
C ASP A 224 20.29 34.68 -4.94
N CYS A 225 20.38 35.94 -5.35
CA CYS A 225 19.37 36.96 -5.14
C CYS A 225 18.61 37.31 -6.43
N GLU A 226 18.92 36.62 -7.54
CA GLU A 226 18.18 36.78 -8.79
C GLU A 226 16.73 36.27 -8.66
N GLU A 227 16.49 35.29 -7.78
CA GLU A 227 15.15 34.76 -7.49
C GLU A 227 14.76 35.06 -6.02
N PRO A 228 13.86 36.03 -5.76
CA PRO A 228 13.47 36.41 -4.41
C PRO A 228 12.51 35.42 -3.74
N GLU A 229 12.25 34.28 -4.38
CA GLU A 229 11.35 33.24 -3.90
C GLU A 229 11.98 31.87 -4.17
N ASP A 230 11.85 30.94 -3.23
CA ASP A 230 12.10 29.52 -3.48
C ASP A 230 10.86 28.70 -3.19
N ARG A 231 10.73 27.58 -3.90
CA ARG A 231 9.61 26.66 -3.78
C ARG A 231 10.11 25.38 -3.16
N ILE A 232 9.37 24.92 -2.15
CA ILE A 232 9.57 23.60 -1.55
C ILE A 232 8.37 22.75 -1.93
N THR A 233 8.64 21.66 -2.62
CA THR A 233 7.61 20.73 -3.07
C THR A 233 7.76 19.40 -2.36
N VAL A 234 6.65 18.88 -1.85
CA VAL A 234 6.57 17.54 -1.27
C VAL A 234 5.80 16.64 -2.22
N TYR A 235 6.38 15.49 -2.52
CA TYR A 235 5.79 14.45 -3.36
C TYR A 235 5.55 13.18 -2.54
N SER A 236 4.48 12.46 -2.84
CA SER A 236 4.29 11.08 -2.39
C SER A 236 5.12 10.12 -3.24
N SER A 237 5.25 8.90 -2.71
CA SER A 237 5.81 7.76 -3.41
C SER A 237 4.86 6.56 -3.34
N CYS A 238 5.00 5.66 -4.30
CA CYS A 238 4.37 4.35 -4.29
C CYS A 238 5.21 3.29 -3.55
N ASP A 239 6.42 3.62 -3.10
CA ASP A 239 7.37 2.67 -2.51
C ASP A 239 7.05 2.39 -1.04
N ILE A 240 6.45 1.22 -0.79
CA ILE A 240 6.00 0.79 0.54
C ILE A 240 6.82 -0.37 1.11
N LEU A 241 7.70 -0.98 0.32
CA LEU A 241 8.49 -2.13 0.76
C LEU A 241 9.58 -1.76 1.79
N PRO A 242 10.04 -2.74 2.58
CA PRO A 242 11.19 -2.61 3.48
C PRO A 242 12.45 -2.07 2.81
N LEU A 243 13.31 -1.43 3.61
CA LEU A 243 14.58 -0.88 3.12
C LEU A 243 15.53 -1.95 2.58
N SER A 244 15.41 -3.18 3.10
CA SER A 244 16.18 -4.33 2.62
C SER A 244 15.77 -4.80 1.22
N ARG A 245 14.62 -4.34 0.71
CA ARG A 245 14.08 -4.69 -0.61
C ARG A 245 14.15 -3.50 -1.57
N ILE A 246 13.70 -2.33 -1.12
CA ILE A 246 13.81 -1.08 -1.87
C ILE A 246 14.52 -0.07 -0.96
N PRO A 247 15.81 0.23 -1.19
CA PRO A 247 16.55 1.27 -0.47
C PRO A 247 15.87 2.65 -0.55
N MET A 248 16.18 3.56 0.40
CA MET A 248 15.58 4.90 0.42
C MET A 248 15.91 5.72 -0.84
N ASN A 249 17.13 5.61 -1.35
CA ASN A 249 17.59 6.37 -2.51
C ASN A 249 16.93 5.97 -3.84
N GLU A 250 16.35 4.78 -3.90
CA GLU A 250 15.61 4.29 -5.06
C GLU A 250 14.14 4.74 -5.09
N THR A 251 13.70 5.49 -4.07
CA THR A 251 12.32 5.98 -3.96
C THR A 251 11.95 6.86 -5.15
N GLN A 252 10.81 6.56 -5.78
CA GLN A 252 10.31 7.27 -6.97
C GLN A 252 9.23 8.31 -6.62
N ILE A 253 9.21 9.41 -7.37
CA ILE A 253 8.14 10.41 -7.31
C ILE A 253 6.87 9.83 -7.92
N TYR A 254 5.75 10.02 -7.23
CA TYR A 254 4.42 9.72 -7.75
C TYR A 254 3.61 11.01 -7.97
N GLU A 255 2.97 11.54 -6.92
CA GLU A 255 2.11 12.72 -7.00
C GLU A 255 2.63 13.85 -6.12
N ARG A 256 2.41 15.08 -6.55
CA ARG A 256 2.67 16.25 -5.71
C ARG A 256 1.59 16.35 -4.63
N LEU A 257 2.01 16.38 -3.37
CA LEU A 257 1.13 16.59 -2.22
C LEU A 257 0.85 18.08 -2.03
N VAL A 258 1.92 18.84 -1.87
CA VAL A 258 1.84 20.25 -1.49
C VAL A 258 3.08 20.99 -1.96
N GLU A 259 2.93 22.29 -2.11
CA GLU A 259 4.01 23.19 -2.47
C GLU A 259 3.90 24.45 -1.62
N LYS A 260 5.03 24.87 -1.06
CA LYS A 260 5.14 26.08 -0.24
C LYS A 260 6.20 26.99 -0.84
N THR A 261 5.85 28.25 -1.06
CA THR A 261 6.80 29.30 -1.42
C THR A 261 7.37 29.94 -0.16
N LEU A 262 8.66 30.24 -0.18
CA LEU A 262 9.39 30.99 0.83
C LEU A 262 9.97 32.25 0.21
N ASP A 263 9.89 33.37 0.93
CA ASP A 263 10.41 34.65 0.46
C ASP A 263 11.87 34.81 0.87
N ILE A 264 12.74 35.20 -0.05
CA ILE A 264 14.18 35.38 0.18
C ILE A 264 14.51 36.87 0.14
N LYS A 265 14.96 37.39 1.27
CA LYS A 265 15.48 38.75 1.45
C LYS A 265 16.97 38.77 1.16
N CYS A 266 17.30 39.58 0.17
CA CYS A 266 18.65 40.03 -0.07
C CYS A 266 18.79 41.48 0.37
N TYR A 267 19.73 41.72 1.29
CA TYR A 267 20.18 43.07 1.57
C TYR A 267 21.20 43.43 0.51
N ASP A 268 20.87 44.37 -0.37
CA ASP A 268 21.85 45.00 -1.23
C ASP A 268 22.97 45.56 -0.35
N ALA A 269 24.17 44.99 -0.48
CA ALA A 269 25.37 45.57 0.08
C ALA A 269 25.67 46.87 -0.68
N ASN A 270 25.09 47.98 -0.23
CA ASN A 270 25.46 49.34 -0.66
C ASN A 270 26.90 49.68 -0.23
#